data_AF-A0A3D4QK28-F1
#
_entry.id   AF-A0A3D4QK28-F1
#
_cell.length_a   1.000
_cell.length_b   1.000
_cell.length_c   1.000
_cell.angle_alpha   90.00
_cell.angle_beta   90.00
_cell.angle_gamma   90.00
#
_symmetry.space_group_name_H-M   'P 1'
#
loop_
_entity.id
_entity.type
_entity.pdbx_description
1 polymer ?
#
loop_
_entity_poly.entity_id
_entity_poly.type
_entity_poly.pdbx_seq_one_letter_code
_entity_poly.pdbx_strand_id
1 'polypeptide(L)'
;MQVLNVAEGKGIPLFCRQRALMKAFLLNVAGVPTRLVWSGRTIDGVLMSSHAFTESFVAEQGRWAYSDLSHNIDYLTGPDGGVLNAADMLFLISSGALSDTA
;
A
#
# COMPACT_ATOMS: atom_id res chain seq x y z
N MET A 1 12.43 -6.53 0.05
CA MET A 1 12.60 -6.40 1.51
C MET A 1 13.02 -7.74 2.10
N GLN A 2 14.30 -7.93 2.43
CA GLN A 2 14.91 -9.25 2.72
C GLN A 2 14.26 -10.00 3.89
N VAL A 3 13.74 -9.30 4.90
CA VAL A 3 13.11 -9.91 6.10
C VAL A 3 11.81 -10.65 5.76
N LEU A 4 11.00 -10.13 4.84
CA LEU A 4 9.75 -10.78 4.41
C LEU A 4 10.05 -12.12 3.72
N ASN A 5 11.01 -12.11 2.80
CA ASN A 5 11.43 -13.29 2.05
C ASN A 5 11.98 -14.40 2.96
N VAL A 6 12.68 -14.04 4.04
CA VAL A 6 13.18 -15.00 5.03
C VAL A 6 12.04 -15.68 5.79
N ALA A 7 10.99 -14.93 6.16
CA ALA A 7 9.83 -15.51 6.84
C ALA A 7 9.02 -16.43 5.91
N GLU A 8 8.80 -16.02 4.65
CA GLU A 8 8.17 -16.88 3.64
C GLU A 8 8.98 -18.14 3.35
N GLY A 9 10.31 -18.01 3.22
CA GLY A 9 11.22 -19.14 3.02
C GLY A 9 11.25 -20.14 4.17
N LYS A 10 10.74 -19.76 5.35
CA LYS A 10 10.53 -20.63 6.51
C LYS A 10 9.10 -21.19 6.60
N GLY A 11 8.25 -20.94 5.60
CA GLY A 11 6.85 -21.38 5.57
C GLY A 11 5.92 -20.60 6.50
N ILE A 12 6.33 -19.42 6.98
CA ILE A 12 5.47 -18.58 7.83
C ILE A 12 4.52 -17.78 6.92
N PRO A 13 3.19 -17.94 7.03
CA PRO A 13 2.26 -17.18 6.21
C PRO A 13 2.31 -15.70 6.58
N LEU A 14 2.60 -14.85 5.59
CA LEU A 14 2.58 -13.39 5.72
C LEU A 14 1.41 -12.79 4.95
N PHE A 15 0.45 -12.24 5.68
CA PHE A 15 -0.67 -11.50 5.10
C PHE A 15 -0.32 -10.02 4.90
N CYS A 16 -1.20 -9.31 4.19
CA CYS A 16 -1.03 -7.91 3.82
C CYS A 16 -0.69 -7.01 5.03
N ARG A 17 -1.33 -7.25 6.18
CA ARG A 17 -1.09 -6.48 7.40
C ARG A 17 0.33 -6.63 7.96
N GLN A 18 0.91 -7.83 7.98
CA GLN A 18 2.29 -8.03 8.43
C GLN A 18 3.27 -7.28 7.51
N ARG A 19 3.05 -7.36 6.19
CA ARG A 19 3.89 -6.67 5.20
C ARG A 19 3.83 -5.15 5.37
N ALA A 20 2.62 -4.61 5.49
CA ALA A 20 2.41 -3.17 5.69
C ALA A 20 3.02 -2.68 7.01
N LEU A 21 2.82 -3.41 8.12
CA LEU A 21 3.40 -3.08 9.42
C LEU A 21 4.92 -3.05 9.39
N MET A 22 5.55 -4.08 8.79
CA MET A 22 7.00 -4.14 8.68
C MET A 22 7.55 -2.99 7.85
N LYS A 23 6.92 -2.68 6.70
CA LYS A 23 7.34 -1.55 5.87
C LYS A 23 7.22 -0.22 6.60
N ALA A 24 6.07 0.04 7.21
CA ALA A 24 5.85 1.27 7.96
C ALA A 24 6.88 1.43 9.08
N PHE A 25 7.13 0.38 9.86
CA PHE A 25 8.13 0.40 10.92
C PHE A 25 9.52 0.76 10.38
N LEU A 26 10.01 0.03 9.37
CA LEU A 26 11.36 0.21 8.85
C LEU A 26 11.56 1.59 8.20
N LEU A 27 10.57 2.08 7.44
CA LEU A 27 10.68 3.39 6.78
C LEU A 27 10.60 4.55 7.77
N ASN A 28 9.74 4.48 8.78
CA ASN A 28 9.73 5.50 9.83
C ASN A 28 11.03 5.52 10.62
N VAL A 29 11.62 4.35 10.92
CA VAL A 29 12.95 4.27 11.54
C VAL A 29 14.03 4.90 10.65
N ALA A 30 13.91 4.76 9.32
CA ALA A 30 14.79 5.40 8.35
C ALA A 30 14.51 6.90 8.13
N GLY A 31 13.56 7.50 8.86
CA GLY A 31 13.22 8.91 8.74
C GLY A 31 12.30 9.26 7.58
N VAL A 32 11.72 8.27 6.89
CA VAL A 32 10.70 8.47 5.86
C VAL A 32 9.32 8.35 6.53
N PRO A 33 8.53 9.43 6.61
CA PRO A 33 7.20 9.35 7.20
C PRO A 33 6.34 8.36 6.40
N THR A 34 5.89 7.29 7.06
CA THR A 34 5.09 6.24 6.43
C THR A 34 3.89 5.90 7.30
N ARG A 35 2.68 5.88 6.72
CA ARG A 35 1.45 5.51 7.43
C ARG A 35 0.89 4.19 6.96
N LEU A 36 0.26 3.46 7.88
CA LEU A 36 -0.58 2.31 7.52
C LEU A 36 -1.92 2.81 7.00
N VAL A 37 -2.34 2.22 5.89
CA VAL A 37 -3.66 2.43 5.32
C VAL A 37 -4.32 1.06 5.18
N TRP A 38 -5.61 1.01 5.45
CA TRP A 38 -6.39 -0.20 5.28
C TRP A 38 -7.71 0.15 4.61
N SER A 39 -8.18 -0.77 3.77
CA SER A 39 -9.49 -0.73 3.17
C SER A 39 -10.20 -2.05 3.46
N GLY A 40 -11.52 -2.04 3.49
CA GLY A 40 -12.28 -3.25 3.72
C GLY A 40 -13.77 -3.06 3.55
N ARG A 41 -14.48 -4.17 3.48
CA ARG A 41 -15.94 -4.23 3.44
C ARG A 41 -16.46 -4.96 4.66
N THR A 42 -17.46 -4.39 5.29
CA THR A 42 -18.23 -5.03 6.36
C THR A 42 -19.61 -5.40 5.85
N ILE A 43 -20.11 -6.56 6.26
CA ILE A 43 -21.51 -6.98 6.08
C ILE A 43 -22.02 -7.38 7.45
N ASP A 44 -23.11 -6.76 7.89
CA ASP A 44 -23.70 -6.97 9.22
C ASP A 44 -22.69 -6.84 10.37
N GLY A 45 -21.76 -5.89 10.24
CA GLY A 45 -20.70 -5.63 11.23
C GLY A 45 -19.50 -6.58 11.17
N VAL A 46 -19.53 -7.61 10.34
CA VAL A 46 -18.42 -8.55 10.16
C VAL A 46 -17.54 -8.10 9.00
N LEU A 47 -16.23 -8.01 9.23
CA LEU A 47 -15.25 -7.70 8.19
C LEU A 47 -15.12 -8.90 7.24
N MET A 48 -15.60 -8.74 6.00
CA MET A 48 -15.65 -9.81 5.00
C MET A 48 -14.40 -9.85 4.12
N SER A 49 -13.84 -8.68 3.84
CA SER A 49 -12.62 -8.53 3.09
C SER A 49 -11.91 -7.28 3.58
N SER A 50 -10.60 -7.37 3.72
CA SER A 50 -9.77 -6.23 4.07
C SER A 50 -8.41 -6.36 3.44
N HIS A 51 -7.84 -5.23 3.07
CA HIS A 51 -6.49 -5.14 2.59
C HIS A 51 -5.74 -4.03 3.33
N ALA A 52 -4.49 -4.28 3.65
CA ALA A 52 -3.63 -3.33 4.37
C ALA A 52 -2.35 -3.09 3.57
N PHE A 53 -1.98 -1.83 3.45
CA PHE A 53 -0.85 -1.36 2.68
C PHE A 53 -0.28 -0.10 3.34
N THR A 54 0.68 0.56 2.69
CA THR A 54 1.36 1.73 3.25
C THR A 54 1.37 2.91 2.30
N GLU A 55 1.42 4.10 2.87
CA GLU A 55 1.75 5.31 2.12
C GLU A 55 2.97 5.97 2.72
N SER A 56 3.93 6.35 1.88
CA SER A 56 5.15 7.05 2.29
C SER A 56 5.13 8.48 1.78
N PHE A 57 5.50 9.45 2.61
CA PHE A 57 5.52 10.85 2.23
C PHE A 57 6.77 11.17 1.39
N VAL A 58 6.53 11.75 0.21
CA VAL A 58 7.56 12.23 -0.72
C VAL A 58 7.65 13.74 -0.56
N ALA A 59 8.70 14.20 0.14
CA ALA A 59 8.84 15.60 0.55
C ALA A 59 8.96 16.55 -0.64
N GLU A 60 9.65 16.11 -1.70
CA GLU A 60 9.89 16.86 -2.94
C GLU A 60 8.60 17.18 -3.69
N GLN A 61 7.55 16.38 -3.47
CA GLN A 61 6.24 16.58 -4.09
C GLN A 61 5.17 17.06 -3.10
N GLY A 62 5.45 17.02 -1.79
CA GLY A 62 4.47 17.28 -0.75
C GLY A 62 3.29 16.29 -0.76
N ARG A 63 3.52 15.06 -1.21
CA ARG A 63 2.46 14.05 -1.45
C ARG A 63 2.75 12.73 -0.76
N TRP A 64 1.69 11.98 -0.47
CA TRP A 64 1.77 10.59 -0.04
C TRP A 64 1.80 9.67 -1.26
N ALA A 65 2.74 8.73 -1.30
CA ALA A 65 2.85 7.73 -2.35
C ALA A 65 2.25 6.40 -1.87
N TYR A 66 1.23 5.90 -2.58
CA TYR A 66 0.67 4.56 -2.41
C TYR A 66 1.75 3.51 -2.59
N SER A 67 1.74 2.47 -1.75
CA SER A 67 2.65 1.35 -1.91
C SER A 67 2.15 0.09 -1.23
N ASP A 68 2.39 -1.06 -1.86
CA ASP A 68 1.84 -2.32 -1.41
C ASP A 68 2.77 -3.50 -1.72
N LEU A 69 3.41 -3.98 -0.67
CA LEU A 69 4.33 -5.12 -0.74
C LEU A 69 3.63 -6.46 -0.94
N SER A 70 2.31 -6.52 -0.80
CA SER A 70 1.54 -7.73 -1.13
C SER A 70 1.45 -7.92 -2.64
N HIS A 71 1.52 -6.82 -3.40
CA HIS A 71 1.44 -6.79 -4.86
C HIS A 71 2.73 -6.30 -5.54
N ASN A 72 3.84 -6.18 -4.78
CA ASN A 72 5.12 -5.65 -5.27
C ASN A 72 5.03 -4.24 -5.88
N ILE A 73 4.18 -3.38 -5.32
CA ILE A 73 4.03 -2.00 -5.75
C ILE A 73 4.85 -1.09 -4.83
N ASP A 74 5.88 -0.45 -5.37
CA ASP A 74 6.69 0.51 -4.62
C ASP A 74 6.05 1.90 -4.59
N TYR A 75 5.60 2.39 -5.74
CA TYR A 75 4.78 3.59 -5.91
C TYR A 75 4.08 3.59 -7.27
N LEU A 76 3.13 4.50 -7.44
CA LEU A 76 2.44 4.75 -8.70
C LEU A 76 2.46 6.26 -8.98
N THR A 77 2.48 6.63 -10.26
CA THR A 77 2.47 8.04 -10.69
C THR A 77 1.33 8.32 -11.66
N GLY A 78 0.79 9.53 -11.59
CA GLY A 78 -0.11 10.06 -12.60
C GLY A 78 0.62 10.48 -13.88
N PRO A 79 -0.13 10.89 -14.92
CA PRO A 79 0.44 11.41 -16.17
C PRO A 79 1.31 12.67 -15.99
N ASP A 80 1.09 13.40 -14.92
CA ASP A 80 1.87 14.58 -14.50
C ASP A 80 3.19 14.21 -13.79
N GLY A 81 3.47 12.92 -13.60
CA GLY A 81 4.62 12.41 -12.84
C GLY A 81 4.47 12.50 -11.32
N GLY A 82 3.34 13.01 -10.82
CA GLY A 82 3.06 13.10 -9.40
C GLY A 82 2.71 11.74 -8.80
N VAL A 83 3.23 11.44 -7.61
CA VAL A 83 2.90 10.19 -6.91
C VAL A 83 1.42 10.16 -6.53
N LEU A 84 0.79 9.00 -6.72
CA LEU A 84 -0.62 8.78 -6.41
C LEU A 84 -0.75 8.20 -5.00
N ASN A 85 -1.62 8.78 -4.19
CA ASN A 85 -2.05 8.16 -2.93
C ASN A 85 -3.23 7.20 -3.16
N ALA A 86 -3.68 6.50 -2.12
CA ALA A 86 -4.78 5.54 -2.19
C ALA A 86 -6.13 6.17 -2.55
N ALA A 87 -6.39 7.41 -2.13
CA ALA A 87 -7.60 8.12 -2.51
C ALA A 87 -7.57 8.53 -4.00
N ASP A 88 -6.41 8.97 -4.51
CA ASP A 88 -6.20 9.24 -5.92
C ASP A 88 -6.46 7.97 -6.74
N MET A 89 -5.90 6.83 -6.31
CA MET A 89 -6.14 5.53 -6.93
C MET A 89 -7.62 5.12 -6.91
N LEU A 90 -8.30 5.27 -5.78
CA LEU A 90 -9.72 4.95 -5.66
C LEU A 90 -10.56 5.84 -6.60
N PHE A 91 -10.23 7.12 -6.70
CA PHE A 91 -10.88 8.05 -7.61
C PHE A 91 -10.68 7.63 -9.08
N LEU A 92 -9.45 7.27 -9.48
CA LEU A 92 -9.13 6.82 -10.83
C LEU A 92 -9.85 5.52 -11.22
N ILE A 93 -9.96 4.57 -10.28
CA ILE A 93 -10.74 3.34 -10.47
C ILE A 93 -12.23 3.70 -10.62
N SER A 94 -12.76 4.55 -9.74
CA SER A 94 -14.19 4.92 -9.75
C SER A 94 -14.62 5.75 -10.96
N SER A 95 -13.69 6.52 -11.55
CA SER A 95 -13.93 7.33 -12.74
C SER A 95 -13.78 6.54 -14.05
N GLY A 96 -13.39 5.27 -13.99
CA GLY A 96 -13.13 4.44 -15.17
C GLY A 96 -11.83 4.79 -15.91
N ALA A 97 -11.01 5.68 -15.36
CA ALA A 97 -9.71 6.05 -15.93
C ALA A 97 -8.70 4.89 -15.85
N LEU A 98 -8.92 3.95 -14.92
CA LEU A 98 -8.25 2.66 -14.84
C LEU A 98 -9.30 1.58 -15.16
N SER A 99 -9.55 1.30 -16.44
CA SER A 99 -10.39 0.17 -16.83
C SER A 99 -9.60 -1.13 -16.73
N ASP A 100 -10.24 -2.20 -16.23
CA ASP A 100 -9.72 -3.57 -16.25
C ASP A 100 -9.41 -4.01 -17.70
N THR A 101 -8.21 -3.72 -18.16
CA THR A 101 -7.60 -4.40 -19.31
C THR A 101 -6.27 -4.94 -18.83
N ALA A 102 -6.35 -6.13 -18.23
CA ALA A 102 -5.27 -7.11 -18.17
C ALA A 102 -5.43 -8.08 -19.34
#